data_AF-A0A1I0EDA7-F1
#
_entry.id   AF-A0A1I0EDA7-F1
#
_cell.length_a   1.000
_cell.length_b   1.000
_cell.length_c   1.000
_cell.angle_alpha   90.00
_cell.angle_beta   90.00
_cell.angle_gamma   90.00
#
_symmetry.space_group_name_H-M   'P 1'
#
loop_
_entity.id
_entity.type
_entity.pdbx_description
1 polymer ?
#
loop_
_entity_poly.entity_id
_entity_poly.type
_entity_poly.pdbx_seq_one_letter_code
_entity_poly.pdbx_strand_id
1 'polypeptide(L)'
;MTSNLQTCRAIARLMCTTTEQVLWDHYRHQLHPKADLACRAGSGRATYHRFDHRDRCHQITYGVRMVAAKQDPVTAAGWLSTREIRSRGYFGGTVSVLNLLAHTCTHEFAHLLQQHDGKRYHGSVHNRHFYELLDQLNDNGMAESVRRHLARSAHELGLPLDNQPMAFPSPGHQARRWQPGEAVRFGEGAAAREGIILRINRKTCTVDGTGRSRGLRFRVPFVMLSAVD
;
A
#
# COMPACT_ATOMS: atom_id res chain seq x y z
N MET A 1 20.58 9.52 1.35
CA MET A 1 19.14 9.52 0.97
C MET A 1 18.88 8.98 -0.45
N THR A 2 19.77 9.23 -1.42
CA THR A 2 19.66 8.71 -2.81
C THR A 2 19.73 7.19 -2.94
N SER A 3 20.51 6.49 -2.10
CA SER A 3 20.61 5.02 -2.15
C SER A 3 19.30 4.32 -1.79
N ASN A 4 18.57 4.82 -0.78
CA ASN A 4 17.30 4.22 -0.35
C ASN A 4 16.22 4.29 -1.45
N LEU A 5 16.08 5.43 -2.15
CA LEU A 5 15.12 5.55 -3.25
C LEU A 5 15.49 4.70 -4.48
N GLN A 6 16.78 4.48 -4.73
CA GLN A 6 17.23 3.56 -5.78
C GLN A 6 16.87 2.11 -5.44
N THR A 7 17.12 1.68 -4.21
CA THR A 7 16.69 0.36 -3.71
C THR A 7 15.17 0.20 -3.79
N CYS A 8 14.39 1.18 -3.35
CA CYS A 8 12.93 1.15 -3.46
C CYS A 8 12.46 1.07 -4.92
N ARG A 9 13.16 1.70 -5.86
CA ARG A 9 12.87 1.59 -7.30
C ARG A 9 13.18 0.22 -7.85
N ALA A 10 14.29 -0.39 -7.44
CA ALA A 10 14.63 -1.77 -7.80
C ALA A 10 13.57 -2.75 -7.29
N ILE A 11 13.14 -2.60 -6.02
CA ILE A 11 12.05 -3.39 -5.44
C ILE A 11 10.73 -3.17 -6.20
N ALA A 12 10.35 -1.93 -6.53
CA ALA A 12 9.13 -1.66 -7.28
C ALA A 12 9.16 -2.31 -8.68
N ARG A 13 10.32 -2.34 -9.34
CA ARG A 13 10.50 -3.07 -10.62
C ARG A 13 10.39 -4.58 -10.42
N LEU A 14 10.96 -5.11 -9.34
CA LEU A 14 10.82 -6.52 -9.00
C LEU A 14 9.35 -6.89 -8.74
N MET A 15 8.55 -6.01 -8.14
CA MET A 15 7.10 -6.20 -8.00
C MET A 15 6.40 -6.25 -9.36
N CYS A 16 6.79 -5.42 -10.33
CA CYS A 16 6.28 -5.50 -11.71
C CYS A 16 6.53 -6.89 -12.29
N THR A 17 7.80 -7.30 -12.33
CA THR A 17 8.21 -8.57 -12.94
C THR A 17 7.58 -9.76 -12.21
N THR A 18 7.47 -9.72 -10.88
CA THR A 18 6.79 -10.79 -10.13
C THR A 18 5.31 -10.87 -10.49
N THR A 19 4.63 -9.73 -10.67
CA THR A 19 3.21 -9.71 -11.05
C THR A 19 3.02 -10.32 -12.43
N GLU A 20 3.88 -9.95 -13.37
CA GLU A 20 3.87 -10.47 -14.75
C GLU A 20 4.16 -11.99 -14.77
N GLN A 21 5.23 -12.44 -14.11
CA GLN A 21 5.68 -13.83 -14.20
C GLN A 21 4.89 -14.81 -13.34
N VAL A 22 4.24 -14.34 -12.28
CA VAL A 22 3.50 -15.22 -11.35
C VAL A 22 2.00 -15.12 -11.59
N LEU A 23 1.44 -13.91 -11.52
CA LEU A 23 0.00 -13.73 -11.57
C LEU A 23 -0.50 -13.69 -13.01
N TRP A 24 0.10 -12.87 -13.87
CA TRP A 24 -0.36 -12.75 -15.24
C TRP A 24 -0.16 -14.05 -16.03
N ASP A 25 1.02 -14.67 -15.95
CA ASP A 25 1.25 -15.96 -16.63
C ASP A 25 0.28 -17.07 -16.20
N HIS A 26 -0.16 -17.07 -14.92
CA HIS A 26 -1.17 -18.02 -14.44
C HIS A 26 -2.57 -17.73 -14.98
N TYR A 27 -3.00 -16.47 -14.99
CA TYR A 27 -4.39 -16.09 -15.29
C TYR A 27 -4.65 -15.67 -16.74
N ARG A 28 -3.62 -15.35 -17.54
CA ARG A 28 -3.77 -14.81 -18.91
C ARG A 28 -4.68 -15.64 -19.81
N HIS A 29 -4.70 -16.96 -19.63
CA HIS A 29 -5.53 -17.88 -20.43
C HIS A 29 -7.02 -17.82 -20.07
N GLN A 30 -7.36 -17.33 -18.87
CA GLN A 30 -8.73 -17.14 -18.40
C GLN A 30 -9.27 -15.75 -18.75
N LEU A 31 -8.39 -14.84 -19.15
CA LEU A 31 -8.73 -13.47 -19.54
C LEU A 31 -9.06 -13.39 -21.04
N HIS A 32 -9.50 -12.21 -21.48
CA HIS A 32 -9.77 -11.98 -22.89
C HIS A 32 -8.50 -12.24 -23.74
N PRO A 33 -8.54 -12.95 -24.89
CA PRO A 33 -7.34 -13.33 -25.64
C PRO A 33 -6.46 -12.17 -26.13
N LYS A 34 -7.05 -10.99 -26.28
CA LYS A 34 -6.36 -9.73 -26.64
C LYS A 34 -6.05 -8.84 -25.44
N ALA A 35 -6.33 -9.28 -24.21
CA ALA A 35 -5.96 -8.51 -23.04
C ALA A 35 -4.45 -8.58 -22.86
N ASP A 36 -3.87 -7.46 -22.43
CA ASP A 36 -2.45 -7.35 -22.11
C ASP A 36 -2.27 -6.76 -20.70
N LEU A 37 -1.07 -6.94 -20.13
CA LEU A 37 -0.68 -6.35 -18.87
C LEU A 37 0.66 -5.61 -19.00
N ALA A 38 0.65 -4.34 -18.63
CA ALA A 38 1.85 -3.53 -18.46
C ALA A 38 2.02 -3.15 -16.97
N CYS A 39 3.05 -3.69 -16.31
CA CYS A 39 3.43 -3.21 -14.99
C CYS A 39 4.54 -2.15 -15.08
N ARG A 40 4.48 -1.12 -14.22
CA ARG A 40 5.54 -0.10 -14.15
C ARG A 40 5.83 0.39 -12.74
N ALA A 41 7.08 0.81 -12.52
CA ALA A 41 7.49 1.50 -11.30
C ALA A 41 7.28 3.02 -11.45
N GLY A 42 6.33 3.58 -10.70
CA GLY A 42 6.05 5.03 -10.65
C GLY A 42 6.71 5.71 -9.45
N SER A 43 6.87 7.03 -9.46
CA SER A 43 7.49 7.78 -8.34
C SER A 43 6.57 7.99 -7.12
N GLY A 44 5.28 7.70 -7.25
CA GLY A 44 4.24 8.07 -6.30
C GLY A 44 4.20 7.25 -5.01
N ARG A 45 3.32 7.69 -4.10
CA ARG A 45 2.94 6.96 -2.88
C ARG A 45 1.76 6.02 -3.09
N ALA A 46 0.97 6.19 -4.15
CA ALA A 46 -0.12 5.29 -4.47
C ALA A 46 0.36 4.17 -5.39
N THR A 47 -0.28 3.02 -5.25
CA THR A 47 -0.29 1.96 -6.27
C THR A 47 -1.72 1.86 -6.76
N TYR A 48 -1.91 1.61 -8.06
CA TYR A 48 -3.24 1.46 -8.63
C TYR A 48 -3.22 0.67 -9.93
N HIS A 49 -4.29 -0.08 -10.14
CA HIS A 49 -4.70 -0.65 -11.41
C HIS A 49 -5.61 0.30 -12.21
N ARG A 50 -5.32 0.44 -13.51
CA ARG A 50 -6.14 1.09 -14.54
C ARG A 50 -6.31 0.15 -15.74
N PHE A 51 -7.44 0.27 -16.45
CA PHE A 51 -7.65 -0.42 -17.73
C PHE A 51 -7.81 0.60 -18.86
N ASP A 52 -7.12 0.37 -19.98
CA ASP A 52 -7.33 1.09 -21.22
C ASP A 52 -8.26 0.29 -22.14
N HIS A 53 -9.44 0.84 -22.43
CA HIS A 53 -10.43 0.18 -23.27
C HIS A 53 -10.07 0.15 -24.76
N ARG A 54 -9.23 1.08 -25.23
CA ARG A 54 -8.83 1.14 -26.65
C ARG A 54 -7.86 0.02 -26.98
N ASP A 55 -6.84 -0.12 -26.15
CA ASP A 55 -5.76 -1.09 -26.34
C ASP A 55 -6.01 -2.41 -25.60
N ARG A 56 -7.10 -2.49 -24.81
CA ARG A 56 -7.42 -3.61 -23.91
C ARG A 56 -6.25 -3.98 -22.98
N CYS A 57 -5.49 -2.97 -22.58
CA CYS A 57 -4.31 -3.13 -21.76
C CYS A 57 -4.64 -2.80 -20.31
N HIS A 58 -4.35 -3.74 -19.42
CA HIS A 58 -4.32 -3.50 -17.98
C HIS A 58 -2.99 -2.85 -17.61
N GLN A 59 -3.04 -1.85 -16.75
CA GLN A 59 -1.85 -1.16 -16.26
C GLN A 59 -1.83 -1.19 -14.74
N ILE A 60 -0.77 -1.75 -14.16
CA ILE A 60 -0.51 -1.71 -12.72
C ILE A 60 0.73 -0.85 -12.47
N THR A 61 0.59 0.19 -11.65
CA THR A 61 1.71 1.07 -11.30
C THR A 61 2.11 0.90 -9.85
N TYR A 62 3.29 0.37 -9.58
CA TYR A 62 3.87 0.26 -8.24
C TYR A 62 4.68 1.51 -7.87
N GLY A 63 4.28 2.17 -6.79
CA GLY A 63 4.91 3.42 -6.33
C GLY A 63 6.24 3.20 -5.59
N VAL A 64 7.30 3.90 -5.98
CA VAL A 64 8.59 3.89 -5.26
C VAL A 64 8.46 4.44 -3.83
N ARG A 65 7.67 5.51 -3.63
CA ARG A 65 7.40 6.02 -2.28
C ARG A 65 6.40 5.15 -1.52
N MET A 66 5.59 4.35 -2.21
CA MET A 66 4.76 3.31 -1.59
C MET A 66 5.66 2.22 -0.98
N VAL A 67 6.64 1.73 -1.75
CA VAL A 67 7.61 0.75 -1.27
C VAL A 67 8.35 1.26 -0.03
N ALA A 68 8.86 2.51 -0.08
CA ALA A 68 9.51 3.12 1.07
C ALA A 68 8.58 3.19 2.31
N ALA A 69 7.31 3.58 2.13
CA ALA A 69 6.33 3.66 3.20
C ALA A 69 5.88 2.29 3.75
N LYS A 70 6.05 1.21 3.01
CA LYS A 70 5.77 -0.15 3.50
C LYS A 70 6.96 -0.80 4.19
N GLN A 71 8.14 -0.19 4.11
CA GLN A 71 9.33 -0.64 4.84
C GLN A 71 9.43 -0.06 6.25
N ASP A 72 8.82 1.10 6.49
CA ASP A 72 8.80 1.73 7.81
C ASP A 72 7.57 1.28 8.61
N PRO A 73 7.73 0.65 9.80
CA PRO A 73 6.60 0.19 10.62
C PRO A 73 5.62 1.31 11.00
N VAL A 74 6.08 2.53 11.20
CA VAL A 74 5.23 3.66 11.61
C VAL A 74 4.24 4.00 10.50
N THR A 75 4.73 4.19 9.27
CA THR A 75 3.87 4.46 8.12
C THR A 75 3.09 3.24 7.65
N ALA A 76 3.69 2.04 7.68
CA ALA A 76 3.06 0.77 7.33
C ALA A 76 1.78 0.49 8.15
N ALA A 77 1.73 0.91 9.42
CA ALA A 77 0.58 0.71 10.30
C ALA A 77 -0.76 1.25 9.75
N GLY A 78 -0.70 2.33 8.96
CA GLY A 78 -1.88 3.02 8.44
C GLY A 78 -2.45 2.42 7.14
N TRP A 79 -1.75 1.49 6.50
CA TRP A 79 -2.14 0.98 5.18
C TRP A 79 -3.31 0.02 5.25
N LEU A 80 -4.16 0.06 4.22
CA LEU A 80 -5.24 -0.91 4.01
C LEU A 80 -4.69 -2.34 4.01
N SER A 81 -3.58 -2.59 3.29
CA SER A 81 -2.93 -3.90 3.23
C SER A 81 -2.57 -4.46 4.61
N THR A 82 -2.10 -3.62 5.54
CA THR A 82 -1.79 -4.04 6.92
C THR A 82 -3.04 -4.53 7.65
N ARG A 83 -4.17 -3.84 7.44
CA ARG A 83 -5.46 -4.26 7.99
C ARG A 83 -5.93 -5.56 7.35
N GLU A 84 -5.88 -5.65 6.02
CA GLU A 84 -6.32 -6.83 5.26
C GLU A 84 -5.57 -8.09 5.70
N ILE A 85 -4.22 -8.04 5.71
CA ILE A 85 -3.37 -9.15 6.15
C ILE A 85 -3.80 -9.64 7.54
N ARG A 86 -3.95 -8.72 8.50
CA ARG A 86 -4.32 -9.06 9.88
C ARG A 86 -5.74 -9.57 10.03
N SER A 87 -6.72 -8.86 9.47
CA SER A 87 -8.13 -9.17 9.71
C SER A 87 -8.65 -10.35 8.91
N ARG A 88 -8.04 -10.62 7.74
CA ARG A 88 -8.41 -11.75 6.88
C ARG A 88 -7.47 -12.95 7.03
N GLY A 89 -6.40 -12.81 7.82
CA GLY A 89 -5.47 -13.90 8.07
C GLY A 89 -4.54 -14.25 6.91
N TYR A 90 -4.44 -13.40 5.89
CA TYR A 90 -3.51 -13.61 4.78
C TYR A 90 -2.08 -13.74 5.33
N PHE A 91 -1.28 -14.66 4.78
CA PHE A 91 0.05 -14.98 5.29
C PHE A 91 0.06 -15.29 6.81
N GLY A 92 -0.98 -15.94 7.31
CA GLY A 92 -1.15 -16.24 8.74
C GLY A 92 -1.35 -15.00 9.62
N GLY A 93 -1.78 -13.88 9.04
CA GLY A 93 -1.94 -12.60 9.76
C GLY A 93 -0.63 -11.87 10.06
N THR A 94 0.50 -12.40 9.60
CA THR A 94 1.83 -11.84 9.86
C THR A 94 2.11 -10.70 8.89
N VAL A 95 2.44 -9.53 9.43
CA VAL A 95 2.80 -8.37 8.62
C VAL A 95 4.32 -8.18 8.66
N SER A 96 4.97 -8.40 7.53
CA SER A 96 6.40 -8.12 7.28
C SER A 96 6.52 -7.24 6.03
N VAL A 97 7.72 -6.72 5.73
CA VAL A 97 7.94 -5.99 4.46
C VAL A 97 7.57 -6.88 3.28
N LEU A 98 8.08 -8.11 3.27
CA LEU A 98 7.83 -9.08 2.22
C LEU A 98 6.33 -9.34 2.04
N ASN A 99 5.59 -9.60 3.12
CA ASN A 99 4.15 -9.88 3.04
C ASN A 99 3.37 -8.65 2.58
N LEU A 100 3.74 -7.45 3.02
CA LEU A 100 3.09 -6.21 2.60
C LEU A 100 3.24 -5.97 1.10
N LEU A 101 4.41 -6.25 0.53
CA LEU A 101 4.66 -6.08 -0.90
C LEU A 101 4.00 -7.19 -1.73
N ALA A 102 4.09 -8.45 -1.29
CA ALA A 102 3.41 -9.57 -1.94
C ALA A 102 1.88 -9.36 -1.97
N HIS A 103 1.30 -8.96 -0.84
CA HIS A 103 -0.12 -8.59 -0.75
C HIS A 103 -0.48 -7.42 -1.66
N THR A 104 0.43 -6.46 -1.85
CA THR A 104 0.16 -5.33 -2.75
C THR A 104 0.07 -5.80 -4.19
N CYS A 105 0.91 -6.76 -4.61
CA CYS A 105 0.80 -7.33 -5.95
C CYS A 105 -0.53 -8.06 -6.16
N THR A 106 -0.93 -8.90 -5.21
CA THR A 106 -2.21 -9.64 -5.31
C THR A 106 -3.42 -8.71 -5.23
N HIS A 107 -3.37 -7.65 -4.40
CA HIS A 107 -4.42 -6.65 -4.29
C HIS A 107 -4.68 -5.92 -5.61
N GLU A 108 -3.63 -5.43 -6.28
CA GLU A 108 -3.78 -4.76 -7.58
C GLU A 108 -4.22 -5.73 -8.68
N PHE A 109 -3.76 -6.97 -8.63
CA PHE A 109 -4.20 -7.99 -9.57
C PHE A 109 -5.66 -8.40 -9.34
N ALA A 110 -6.15 -8.42 -8.09
CA ALA A 110 -7.57 -8.59 -7.82
C ALA A 110 -8.42 -7.47 -8.44
N HIS A 111 -7.92 -6.22 -8.49
CA HIS A 111 -8.58 -5.15 -9.25
C HIS A 111 -8.57 -5.37 -10.76
N LEU A 112 -7.55 -6.05 -11.30
CA LEU A 112 -7.51 -6.47 -12.70
C LEU A 112 -8.60 -7.50 -12.98
N LEU A 113 -8.67 -8.56 -12.18
CA LEU A 113 -9.70 -9.60 -12.30
C LEU A 113 -11.12 -9.02 -12.12
N GLN A 114 -11.31 -8.15 -11.13
CA GLN A 114 -12.58 -7.46 -10.89
C GLN A 114 -13.01 -6.60 -12.09
N GLN A 115 -12.05 -5.93 -12.75
CA GLN A 115 -12.31 -5.16 -13.97
C GLN A 115 -12.69 -6.07 -15.13
N HIS A 116 -11.99 -7.20 -15.28
CA HIS A 116 -12.29 -8.20 -16.29
C HIS A 116 -13.73 -8.73 -16.14
N ASP A 117 -14.16 -9.00 -14.91
CA ASP A 117 -15.52 -9.49 -14.61
C ASP A 117 -16.62 -8.42 -14.75
N GLY A 118 -16.24 -7.16 -15.04
CA GLY A 118 -17.18 -6.03 -15.09
C GLY A 118 -17.80 -5.70 -13.72
N LYS A 119 -17.16 -6.09 -12.62
CA LYS A 119 -17.63 -5.89 -11.24
C LYS A 119 -16.92 -4.76 -10.50
N ARG A 120 -16.18 -3.92 -11.23
CA ARG A 120 -15.56 -2.70 -10.69
C ARG A 120 -16.50 -1.52 -10.89
N TYR A 121 -16.99 -0.95 -9.79
CA TYR A 121 -17.98 0.14 -9.81
C TYR A 121 -17.40 1.46 -9.34
N HIS A 122 -17.88 2.57 -9.92
CA HIS A 122 -17.50 3.91 -9.50
C HIS A 122 -17.85 4.14 -8.01
N GLY A 123 -16.87 4.58 -7.22
CA GLY A 123 -17.03 4.79 -5.78
C GLY A 123 -17.04 3.52 -4.92
N SER A 124 -16.95 2.31 -5.52
CA SER A 124 -16.99 1.03 -4.78
C SER A 124 -16.04 0.01 -5.40
N VAL A 125 -14.74 0.30 -5.28
CA VAL A 125 -13.66 -0.55 -5.83
C VAL A 125 -13.30 -1.73 -4.93
N HIS A 126 -13.45 -1.60 -3.61
CA HIS A 126 -13.24 -2.69 -2.63
C HIS A 126 -14.59 -3.28 -2.17
N ASN A 127 -15.38 -3.75 -3.14
CA ASN A 127 -16.69 -4.36 -2.89
C ASN A 127 -16.57 -5.87 -2.56
N ARG A 128 -17.70 -6.54 -2.35
CA ARG A 128 -17.74 -7.98 -2.03
C ARG A 128 -16.97 -8.83 -3.05
N HIS A 129 -17.22 -8.62 -4.34
CA HIS A 129 -16.57 -9.36 -5.43
C HIS A 129 -15.05 -9.18 -5.43
N PHE A 130 -14.56 -7.96 -5.18
CA PHE A 130 -13.13 -7.72 -5.03
C PHE A 130 -12.51 -8.59 -3.92
N TYR A 131 -13.15 -8.65 -2.76
CA TYR A 131 -12.63 -9.44 -1.65
C TYR A 131 -12.74 -10.94 -1.91
N GLU A 132 -13.79 -11.41 -2.60
CA GLU A 132 -13.88 -12.82 -3.02
C GLU A 132 -12.72 -13.20 -3.94
N LEU A 133 -12.35 -12.35 -4.90
CA LEU A 133 -11.17 -12.56 -5.75
C LEU A 133 -9.85 -12.51 -4.95
N LEU A 134 -9.73 -11.59 -4.01
CA LEU A 134 -8.53 -11.47 -3.19
C LEU A 134 -8.37 -12.66 -2.23
N ASP A 135 -9.47 -13.15 -1.65
CA ASP A 135 -9.51 -14.38 -0.85
C ASP A 135 -9.13 -15.59 -1.71
N GLN A 136 -9.69 -15.71 -2.92
CA GLN A 136 -9.33 -16.79 -3.85
C GLN A 136 -7.84 -16.80 -4.20
N LEU A 137 -7.24 -15.64 -4.50
CA LEU A 137 -5.80 -15.52 -4.76
C LEU A 137 -4.94 -15.96 -3.56
N ASN A 138 -5.45 -15.81 -2.33
CA ASN A 138 -4.78 -16.32 -1.15
C ASN A 138 -4.96 -17.84 -1.03
N ASP A 139 -6.19 -18.31 -1.12
CA ASP A 139 -6.58 -19.70 -0.82
C ASP A 139 -6.05 -20.69 -1.86
N ASN A 140 -5.92 -20.27 -3.11
CA ASN A 140 -5.33 -21.08 -4.17
C ASN A 140 -3.78 -21.01 -4.20
N GLY A 141 -3.16 -20.32 -3.25
CA GLY A 141 -1.70 -20.26 -3.10
C GLY A 141 -1.00 -19.28 -4.04
N MET A 142 -1.72 -18.46 -4.81
CA MET A 142 -1.11 -17.45 -5.68
C MET A 142 -0.43 -16.33 -4.88
N ALA A 143 -1.02 -15.90 -3.77
CA ALA A 143 -0.40 -14.92 -2.87
C ALA A 143 0.92 -15.44 -2.28
N GLU A 144 0.95 -16.71 -1.90
CA GLU A 144 2.16 -17.36 -1.40
C GLU A 144 3.20 -17.56 -2.51
N SER A 145 2.79 -17.87 -3.73
CA SER A 145 3.68 -17.98 -4.89
C SER A 145 4.34 -16.64 -5.23
N VAL A 146 3.58 -15.54 -5.18
CA VAL A 146 4.11 -14.17 -5.30
C VAL A 146 5.11 -13.88 -4.20
N ARG A 147 4.78 -14.21 -2.94
CA ARG A 147 5.67 -14.00 -1.79
C ARG A 147 7.00 -14.73 -1.96
N ARG A 148 6.96 -16.02 -2.34
CA ARG A 148 8.18 -16.83 -2.57
C ARG A 148 9.01 -16.30 -3.72
N HIS A 149 8.37 -15.93 -4.83
CA HIS A 149 9.07 -15.38 -5.98
C HIS A 149 9.75 -14.05 -5.62
N LEU A 150 9.05 -13.13 -4.95
CA LEU A 150 9.62 -11.88 -4.45
C LEU A 150 10.84 -12.12 -3.56
N ALA A 151 10.74 -13.04 -2.60
CA ALA A 151 11.82 -13.34 -1.67
C ALA A 151 13.07 -13.87 -2.38
N ARG A 152 12.90 -14.87 -3.25
CA ARG A 152 13.99 -15.47 -4.01
C ARG A 152 14.66 -14.44 -4.93
N SER A 153 13.88 -13.75 -5.76
CA SER A 153 14.42 -12.79 -6.72
C SER A 153 15.05 -11.57 -6.03
N ALA A 154 14.53 -11.14 -4.88
CA ALA A 154 15.17 -10.10 -4.08
C ALA A 154 16.52 -10.56 -3.52
N HIS A 155 16.60 -11.81 -3.03
CA HIS A 155 17.86 -12.39 -2.55
C HIS A 155 18.91 -12.45 -3.68
N GLU A 156 18.54 -12.94 -4.86
CA GLU A 156 19.42 -13.01 -6.04
C GLU A 156 19.93 -11.63 -6.49
N LEU A 157 19.10 -10.59 -6.33
CA LEU A 157 19.44 -9.21 -6.69
C LEU A 157 20.11 -8.42 -5.54
N GLY A 158 20.34 -9.04 -4.37
CA GLY A 158 20.88 -8.35 -3.19
C GLY A 158 19.98 -7.23 -2.65
N LEU A 159 18.67 -7.33 -2.87
CA LEU A 159 17.68 -6.36 -2.39
C LEU A 159 17.19 -6.73 -0.98
N PRO A 160 17.19 -5.79 -0.02
CA PRO A 160 16.74 -6.06 1.34
C PRO A 160 15.21 -6.13 1.38
N LEU A 161 14.66 -7.33 1.48
CA LEU A 161 13.23 -7.57 1.78
C LEU A 161 13.11 -8.36 3.08
N ASP A 162 12.79 -7.66 4.16
CA ASP A 162 12.64 -8.28 5.46
C ASP A 162 11.35 -9.14 5.54
N ASN A 163 11.52 -10.39 5.97
CA ASN A 163 10.41 -11.30 6.24
C ASN A 163 10.05 -11.37 7.73
N GLN A 164 10.79 -10.68 8.61
CA GLN A 164 10.48 -10.63 10.02
C GLN A 164 9.18 -9.84 10.28
N PRO A 165 8.37 -10.27 11.27
CA PRO A 165 7.19 -9.53 11.68
C PRO A 165 7.54 -8.10 12.10
N MET A 166 6.81 -7.13 11.57
CA MET A 166 6.93 -5.73 11.96
C MET A 166 6.37 -5.50 13.36
N ALA A 167 7.18 -4.85 14.20
CA ALA A 167 6.72 -4.28 15.46
C ALA A 167 6.02 -2.94 15.19
N PHE A 168 4.69 -2.93 15.24
CA PHE A 168 3.94 -1.69 15.09
C PHE A 168 3.86 -0.91 16.39
N PRO A 169 3.92 0.42 16.34
CA PRO A 169 3.69 1.23 17.52
C PRO A 169 2.26 1.02 18.04
N SER A 170 2.11 0.83 19.35
CA SER A 170 0.79 0.68 19.97
C SER A 170 -0.04 1.96 19.77
N PRO A 171 -1.24 1.88 19.16
CA PRO A 171 -2.12 3.05 18.97
C PRO A 171 -2.45 3.76 20.29
N GLY A 172 -2.51 3.01 21.39
CA GLY A 172 -2.75 3.55 22.74
C GLY A 172 -1.59 4.39 23.26
N HIS A 173 -0.35 4.06 22.91
CA HIS A 173 0.82 4.88 23.28
C HIS A 173 0.90 6.15 22.46
N GLN A 174 0.55 6.11 21.16
CA GLN A 174 0.56 7.31 20.33
C GLN A 174 -0.56 8.29 20.68
N ALA A 175 -1.77 7.80 21.00
CA ALA A 175 -2.87 8.66 21.43
C ALA A 175 -2.56 9.41 22.74
N ARG A 176 -1.84 8.76 23.67
CA ARG A 176 -1.41 9.34 24.96
C ARG A 176 -0.33 10.41 24.83
N ARG A 177 0.37 10.48 23.68
CA ARG A 177 1.44 11.45 23.45
C ARG A 177 0.91 12.85 23.12
N TRP A 178 -0.33 12.94 22.64
CA TRP A 178 -0.89 14.18 22.14
C TRP A 178 -1.97 14.70 23.08
N GLN A 179 -2.17 16.02 23.11
CA GLN A 179 -3.23 16.69 23.88
C GLN A 179 -3.95 17.75 23.02
N PRO A 180 -5.26 17.99 23.23
CA PRO A 180 -5.92 19.17 22.66
C PRO A 180 -5.19 20.45 23.10
N GLY A 181 -4.97 21.36 22.15
CA GLY A 181 -4.21 22.59 22.37
C GLY A 181 -2.75 22.52 21.92
N GLU A 182 -2.19 21.33 21.66
CA GLU A 182 -0.81 21.21 21.19
C GLU A 182 -0.64 21.62 19.72
N ALA A 183 0.45 22.33 19.44
CA ALA A 183 0.89 22.67 18.10
C ALA A 183 1.59 21.46 17.46
N VAL A 184 1.17 21.14 16.25
CA VAL A 184 1.64 19.96 15.52
C VAL A 184 1.91 20.28 14.05
N ARG A 185 2.91 19.59 13.49
CA ARG A 185 3.22 19.58 12.07
C ARG A 185 2.81 18.22 11.48
N PHE A 186 2.31 18.23 10.25
CA PHE A 186 1.90 17.02 9.54
C PHE A 186 2.01 17.19 8.01
N GLY A 187 2.19 16.07 7.31
CA GLY A 187 2.56 16.07 5.89
C GLY A 187 4.09 16.09 5.71
N GLU A 188 4.55 16.07 4.46
CA GLU A 188 5.98 15.92 4.14
C GLU A 188 6.48 17.00 3.17
N GLY A 189 7.74 17.42 3.36
CA GLY A 189 8.44 18.35 2.48
C GLY A 189 7.73 19.71 2.35
N ALA A 190 7.69 20.25 1.13
CA ALA A 190 7.06 21.55 0.86
C ALA A 190 5.53 21.57 1.09
N ALA A 191 4.91 20.39 1.25
CA ALA A 191 3.48 20.26 1.55
C ALA A 191 3.19 20.03 3.04
N ALA A 192 4.20 20.06 3.91
CA ALA A 192 4.01 20.01 5.35
C ALA A 192 3.18 21.22 5.82
N ARG A 193 2.30 20.95 6.77
CA ARG A 193 1.35 21.91 7.34
C ARG A 193 1.50 21.89 8.85
N GLU A 194 1.08 22.99 9.46
CA GLU A 194 1.04 23.14 10.91
C GLU A 194 -0.39 23.41 11.35
N GLY A 195 -0.67 23.10 12.60
CA GLY A 195 -1.97 23.34 13.19
C GLY A 195 -2.01 23.05 14.68
N ILE A 196 -3.16 23.26 15.29
CA ILE A 196 -3.41 22.97 16.70
C ILE A 196 -4.40 21.81 16.82
N ILE A 197 -4.10 20.85 17.69
CA ILE A 197 -5.01 19.73 17.96
C ILE A 197 -6.28 20.27 18.62
N LEU A 198 -7.43 20.07 17.98
CA LEU A 198 -8.74 20.36 18.57
C LEU A 198 -9.29 19.16 19.34
N ARG A 199 -9.09 17.95 18.80
CA ARG A 199 -9.69 16.73 19.34
C ARG A 199 -8.85 15.51 19.04
N ILE A 200 -8.68 14.66 20.04
CA ILE A 200 -8.09 13.34 19.90
C ILE A 200 -9.22 12.34 19.65
N ASN A 201 -9.10 11.57 18.57
CA ASN A 201 -10.00 10.47 18.24
C ASN A 201 -9.25 9.14 18.43
N ARG A 202 -9.94 8.00 18.26
CA ARG A 202 -9.34 6.68 18.47
C ARG A 202 -8.07 6.41 17.65
N LYS A 203 -7.92 7.00 16.45
CA LYS A 203 -6.78 6.74 15.53
C LYS A 203 -6.20 8.01 14.88
N THR A 204 -6.78 9.18 15.16
CA THR A 204 -6.49 10.44 14.46
C THR A 204 -6.67 11.63 15.38
N CYS A 205 -5.97 12.73 15.14
CA CYS A 205 -6.34 14.04 15.67
C CYS A 205 -7.15 14.83 14.65
N THR A 206 -8.13 15.59 15.13
CA THR A 206 -8.69 16.71 14.37
C THR A 206 -7.79 17.90 14.66
N VAL A 207 -7.18 18.46 13.62
CA VAL A 207 -6.22 19.56 13.70
C VAL A 207 -6.80 20.77 12.99
N ASP A 208 -6.82 21.92 13.66
CA ASP A 208 -7.14 23.21 13.08
C ASP A 208 -5.88 23.79 12.44
N GLY A 209 -5.90 24.04 11.13
CA GLY A 209 -4.74 24.52 10.41
C GLY A 209 -4.32 25.91 10.88
N THR A 210 -3.00 26.15 10.95
CA THR A 210 -2.41 27.46 11.22
C THR A 210 -1.69 28.01 9.98
N GLY A 211 -1.24 29.26 10.05
CA GLY A 211 -0.51 29.93 8.95
C GLY A 211 -1.27 29.87 7.62
N ARG A 212 -0.63 29.29 6.60
CA ARG A 212 -1.20 29.13 5.23
C ARG A 212 -2.43 28.22 5.16
N SER A 213 -2.69 27.43 6.21
CA SER A 213 -3.83 26.51 6.30
C SER A 213 -4.92 26.99 7.27
N ARG A 214 -4.88 28.26 7.70
CA ARG A 214 -5.86 28.83 8.63
C ARG A 214 -7.30 28.69 8.11
N GLY A 215 -8.19 28.24 8.99
CA GLY A 215 -9.61 28.02 8.69
C GLY A 215 -9.93 26.66 8.06
N LEU A 216 -8.90 25.84 7.78
CA LEU A 216 -9.09 24.47 7.31
C LEU A 216 -8.94 23.48 8.46
N ARG A 217 -9.77 22.44 8.46
CA ARG A 217 -9.70 21.35 9.43
C ARG A 217 -9.20 20.07 8.77
N PHE A 218 -8.30 19.38 9.46
CA PHE A 218 -7.71 18.15 8.99
C PHE A 218 -7.94 17.02 9.97
N ARG A 219 -8.15 15.81 9.44
CA ARG A 219 -8.16 14.59 10.22
C ARG A 219 -6.85 13.85 9.97
N VAL A 220 -5.94 13.92 10.92
CA VAL A 220 -4.55 13.50 10.75
C VAL A 220 -4.29 12.24 11.59
N PRO A 221 -3.85 11.12 11.00
CA PRO A 221 -3.41 9.95 11.75
C PRO A 221 -2.26 10.29 12.71
N PHE A 222 -2.21 9.67 13.88
CA PHE A 222 -1.15 9.94 14.88
C PHE A 222 0.26 9.77 14.33
N VAL A 223 0.43 8.79 13.43
CA VAL A 223 1.71 8.48 12.76
C VAL A 223 2.22 9.57 11.83
N MET A 224 1.36 10.52 11.46
CA MET A 224 1.72 11.65 10.58
C MET A 224 1.94 12.95 11.36
N LEU A 225 1.76 12.94 12.69
CA LEU A 225 1.96 14.10 13.54
C LEU A 225 3.40 14.12 14.06
N SER A 226 4.00 15.29 14.03
CA SER A 226 5.19 15.65 14.80
C SER A 226 4.92 16.92 15.61
N ALA A 227 5.61 17.10 16.74
CA ALA A 227 5.51 18.34 17.50
C ALA A 227 6.12 19.48 16.67
N VAL A 228 5.59 20.69 16.85
CA VAL A 228 6.28 21.91 16.43
C VAL A 228 7.14 22.33 17.61
N ASP A 229 8.46 22.41 17.42
CA ASP A 229 9.38 22.99 18.40
C ASP A 229 9.12 24.49 18.59
#